data_AF-A0A1N7E8S3-F1
#
_entry.id   AF-A0A1N7E8S3-F1
#
_cell.length_a   1.000
_cell.length_b   1.000
_cell.length_c   1.000
_cell.angle_alpha   90.00
_cell.angle_beta   90.00
_cell.angle_gamma   90.00
#
_symmetry.space_group_name_H-M   'P 1'
#
loop_
_entity.id
_entity.type
_entity.pdbx_description
1 polymer ?
#
loop_
_entity_poly.entity_id
_entity_poly.type
_entity_poly.pdbx_seq_one_letter_code
_entity_poly.pdbx_strand_id
1 'polypeptide(L)'
;MTIFVTLTVDLNGNVTQSARAKFYEYLKGQNYSKHKLTTLWTAWFLPGNTIDSAVTFTKATVAAAARAAGISNYEALVMPGEQGPTEWRQ
;
A
#
# COMPACT_ATOMS: atom_id res chain seq x y z
N MET A 1 4.19 10.16 -17.92
CA MET A 1 5.08 9.25 -17.18
C MET A 1 4.23 8.35 -16.29
N THR A 2 4.48 7.05 -16.29
CA THR A 2 3.87 6.13 -15.30
C THR A 2 4.56 6.33 -13.97
N ILE A 3 3.80 6.42 -12.88
CA ILE A 3 4.36 6.56 -11.54
C ILE A 3 4.18 5.24 -10.83
N PHE A 4 5.26 4.67 -10.32
CA PHE A 4 5.23 3.50 -9.48
C PHE A 4 5.26 3.92 -8.03
N VAL A 5 4.50 3.22 -7.20
CA VAL A 5 4.48 3.45 -5.75
C VAL A 5 4.86 2.15 -5.06
N THR A 6 5.88 2.25 -4.21
CA THR A 6 6.22 1.23 -3.23
C THR A 6 5.66 1.66 -1.88
N LEU A 7 4.84 0.80 -1.29
CA LEU A 7 4.16 1.03 -0.03
C LEU A 7 4.60 -0.05 0.96
N THR A 8 5.09 0.33 2.14
CA THR A 8 5.27 -0.60 3.25
C THR A 8 4.30 -0.22 4.35
N VAL A 9 3.56 -1.20 4.87
CA VAL A 9 2.61 -1.02 5.97
C VAL A 9 2.89 -2.06 7.05
N ASP A 10 3.18 -1.59 8.25
CA ASP A 10 3.19 -2.41 9.45
C ASP A 10 1.87 -2.24 10.21
N LEU A 11 1.10 -3.33 10.26
CA LEU A 11 -0.10 -3.43 11.05
C LEU A 11 0.30 -4.10 12.36
N ASN A 12 0.43 -3.26 13.41
CA ASN A 12 0.79 -3.61 14.79
C ASN A 12 0.49 -5.08 15.17
N GLY A 13 1.40 -5.74 15.89
CA GLY A 13 1.30 -7.16 16.27
C GLY A 13 0.00 -7.59 16.96
N ASN A 14 -0.77 -6.66 17.54
CA ASN A 14 -2.06 -6.93 18.18
C ASN A 14 -3.27 -6.93 17.22
N VAL A 15 -3.07 -6.62 15.94
CA VAL A 15 -4.14 -6.66 14.92
C VAL A 15 -4.54 -8.11 14.65
N THR A 16 -5.83 -8.42 14.77
CA THR A 16 -6.36 -9.76 14.51
C THR A 16 -6.17 -10.17 13.05
N GLN A 17 -6.12 -11.48 12.79
CA GLN A 17 -5.99 -11.99 11.43
C GLN A 17 -7.16 -11.56 10.53
N SER A 18 -8.38 -11.48 11.06
CA SER A 18 -9.56 -11.03 10.31
C SER A 18 -9.48 -9.54 9.94
N ALA A 19 -9.04 -8.67 10.85
CA ALA A 19 -8.82 -7.25 10.56
C ALA A 19 -7.71 -7.06 9.52
N ARG A 20 -6.61 -7.81 9.65
CA ARG A 20 -5.52 -7.83 8.67
C ARG A 20 -5.99 -8.27 7.29
N ALA A 21 -6.79 -9.34 7.21
CA ALA A 21 -7.37 -9.81 5.95
C ALA A 21 -8.24 -8.74 5.30
N LYS A 22 -9.13 -8.08 6.08
CA LYS A 22 -9.98 -6.99 5.59
C LYS A 22 -9.19 -5.80 5.06
N PHE A 23 -8.12 -5.41 5.75
CA PHE A 23 -7.20 -4.37 5.27
C PHE A 23 -6.56 -4.77 3.93
N TYR A 24 -6.09 -6.01 3.84
CA TYR A 24 -5.41 -6.53 2.65
C TYR A 24 -6.35 -6.63 1.45
N GLU A 25 -7.59 -7.06 1.68
CA GLU A 25 -8.64 -7.11 0.66
C GLU A 25 -8.99 -5.71 0.16
N TYR A 26 -9.08 -4.72 1.07
CA TYR A 26 -9.31 -3.34 0.68
C TYR A 26 -8.22 -2.82 -0.26
N LEU A 27 -6.94 -3.01 0.09
CA LEU A 27 -5.81 -2.59 -0.74
C LEU A 27 -5.82 -3.28 -2.11
N LYS A 28 -6.09 -4.59 -2.15
CA LYS A 28 -6.22 -5.34 -3.42
C LYS A 28 -7.34 -4.78 -4.29
N GLY A 29 -8.48 -4.43 -3.69
CA GLY A 29 -9.60 -3.78 -4.39
C GLY A 29 -9.24 -2.40 -4.96
N GLN A 30 -8.17 -1.77 -4.48
CA GLN A 30 -7.60 -0.52 -5.00
C GLN A 30 -6.40 -0.76 -5.93
N ASN A 31 -6.24 -1.97 -6.46
CA ASN A 31 -5.17 -2.39 -7.37
C ASN A 31 -3.75 -2.38 -6.78
N TYR A 32 -3.62 -2.48 -5.46
CA TYR A 32 -2.32 -2.72 -4.83
C TYR A 32 -1.99 -4.22 -4.88
N SER A 33 -0.76 -4.51 -5.29
CA SER A 33 -0.21 -5.87 -5.31
C SER A 33 0.61 -6.11 -4.05
N LYS A 34 0.27 -7.17 -3.29
CA LYS A 34 1.04 -7.59 -2.11
C LYS A 34 2.24 -8.44 -2.54
N HIS A 35 3.39 -8.20 -1.95
CA HIS A 35 4.59 -9.04 -2.14
C HIS A 35 4.70 -10.11 -1.04
N LYS A 36 5.63 -11.07 -1.21
CA LYS A 36 5.92 -12.08 -0.18
C LYS A 36 6.46 -11.47 1.12
N LEU A 37 7.13 -10.32 1.02
CA LEU A 37 7.55 -9.54 2.18
C LEU A 37 6.33 -9.08 2.97
N THR A 38 6.33 -9.29 4.29
CA THR A 38 5.13 -9.19 5.14
C THR A 38 4.43 -7.84 5.07
N THR A 39 5.19 -6.76 4.90
CA THR A 39 4.70 -5.37 4.90
C THR A 39 4.63 -4.73 3.51
N LEU A 40 5.18 -5.34 2.45
CA LEU A 40 5.40 -4.66 1.17
C LEU A 40 4.24 -4.79 0.18
N TRP A 41 3.93 -3.67 -0.47
CA TRP A 41 2.90 -3.49 -1.49
C TRP A 41 3.41 -2.59 -2.63
N THR A 42 2.86 -2.79 -3.82
CA THR A 42 3.13 -1.91 -4.97
C THR A 42 1.86 -1.54 -5.72
N ALA A 43 1.83 -0.33 -6.27
CA ALA A 43 0.82 0.12 -7.22
C ALA A 43 1.48 0.94 -8.33
N TRP A 44 0.73 1.23 -9.38
CA TRP A 44 1.15 2.14 -10.45
C TRP A 44 0.00 3.04 -10.85
N PHE A 45 0.34 4.24 -11.30
CA PHE A 45 -0.61 5.28 -11.69
C PHE A 45 -0.42 5.64 -13.16
N LEU A 46 -1.53 5.83 -13.85
CA LEU A 46 -1.54 6.14 -15.28
C LEU A 46 -0.81 7.45 -15.60
N PRO A 47 -0.25 7.58 -16.82
CA PRO A 47 0.27 8.84 -17.33
C PRO A 47 -0.75 9.98 -17.17
N GLY A 48 -0.29 11.12 -16.65
CA GLY A 48 -1.14 12.30 -16.36
C GLY A 48 -1.34 12.55 -14.86
N ASN A 49 -1.04 11.56 -14.01
CA ASN A 49 -0.91 11.79 -12.57
C ASN A 49 0.39 12.50 -12.22
N THR A 50 0.41 13.18 -11.07
CA THR A 50 1.63 13.73 -10.46
C THR A 50 2.10 12.82 -9.34
N ILE A 51 3.38 12.94 -8.96
CA ILE A 51 3.93 12.23 -7.81
C ILE A 51 3.12 12.57 -6.54
N ASP A 52 2.80 13.84 -6.36
CA ASP A 52 2.03 14.31 -5.21
C ASP A 52 0.61 13.74 -5.19
N SER A 53 -0.06 13.63 -6.34
CA SER A 53 -1.40 13.03 -6.43
C SER A 53 -1.36 11.54 -6.11
N ALA A 54 -0.35 10.81 -6.61
CA ALA A 54 -0.14 9.40 -6.31
C ALA A 54 0.12 9.16 -4.82
N VAL A 55 1.03 9.93 -4.21
CA VAL A 55 1.33 9.86 -2.77
C VAL A 55 0.11 10.19 -1.92
N THR A 56 -0.63 11.24 -2.28
CA THR A 56 -1.85 11.65 -1.56
C THR A 56 -2.93 10.57 -1.65
N PHE A 57 -3.15 10.01 -2.84
CA PHE A 57 -4.09 8.92 -3.03
C PHE A 57 -3.68 7.69 -2.21
N THR A 58 -2.41 7.27 -2.25
CA THR A 58 -1.92 6.14 -1.45
C THR A 58 -2.15 6.34 0.04
N LYS A 59 -1.84 7.53 0.59
CA LYS A 59 -2.10 7.85 2.00
C LYS A 59 -3.59 7.74 2.34
N ALA A 60 -4.46 8.29 1.49
CA ALA A 60 -5.91 8.20 1.67
C ALA A 60 -6.42 6.75 1.61
N THR A 61 -5.91 5.95 0.67
CA THR A 61 -6.24 4.53 0.54
C THR A 61 -5.85 3.74 1.78
N VAL A 62 -4.64 3.94 2.31
CA VAL A 62 -4.17 3.28 3.54
C VAL A 62 -5.04 3.64 4.74
N ALA A 63 -5.35 4.93 4.91
CA ALA A 63 -6.22 5.38 6.00
C ALA A 63 -7.64 4.82 5.89
N ALA A 64 -8.19 4.72 4.67
CA ALA A 64 -9.49 4.12 4.42
C ALA A 64 -9.48 2.61 4.67
N ALA A 65 -8.42 1.90 4.27
CA ALA A 65 -8.23 0.48 4.57
C ALA A 65 -8.18 0.23 6.08
N ALA A 66 -7.42 1.04 6.82
CA ALA A 66 -7.33 0.97 8.28
C ALA A 66 -8.71 1.17 8.92
N ARG A 67 -9.44 2.20 8.51
CA ARG A 67 -10.81 2.48 8.99
C ARG A 67 -11.77 1.33 8.69
N ALA A 68 -11.74 0.80 7.47
CA ALA A 68 -12.59 -0.32 7.08
C ALA A 68 -12.28 -1.58 7.92
N ALA A 69 -11.01 -1.80 8.26
CA ALA A 69 -10.55 -2.92 9.07
C ALA A 69 -10.71 -2.72 10.60
N GLY A 70 -11.10 -1.52 11.05
CA GLY A 70 -11.15 -1.19 12.48
C GLY A 70 -9.77 -1.07 13.13
N ILE A 71 -8.74 -0.75 12.36
CA ILE A 71 -7.35 -0.62 12.82
C ILE A 71 -7.06 0.85 13.12
N SER A 72 -6.66 1.15 14.35
CA SER A 72 -6.35 2.51 14.80
C SER A 72 -4.86 2.82 14.87
N ASN A 73 -4.01 1.79 14.96
CA ASN A 73 -2.56 1.94 15.08
C ASN A 73 -1.84 1.14 13.98
N TYR A 74 -1.14 1.86 13.11
CA TYR A 74 -0.34 1.31 12.02
C TYR A 74 0.75 2.31 11.64
N GLU A 75 1.82 1.81 11.04
CA GLU A 75 2.87 2.63 10.44
C GLU A 75 2.92 2.35 8.95
N ALA A 76 3.09 3.40 8.14
CA ALA A 76 3.18 3.25 6.70
C ALA A 76 4.18 4.24 6.10
N LEU A 77 4.97 3.76 5.16
CA LEU A 77 5.85 4.59 4.33
C LEU A 77 5.52 4.36 2.86
N VAL A 78 5.57 5.44 2.09
CA VAL A 78 5.27 5.45 0.67
C VAL A 78 6.44 6.08 -0.07
N MET A 79 6.90 5.40 -1.12
CA MET A 79 7.98 5.85 -1.98
C MET A 79 7.49 5.83 -3.43
N PRO A 80 7.26 7.00 -4.04
CA PRO A 80 7.02 7.11 -5.47
C PRO A 80 8.34 6.98 -6.25
N GLY A 81 8.26 6.47 -7.47
CA GLY A 81 9.40 6.36 -8.37
C GLY A 81 8.97 6.30 -9.83
N GLU A 82 9.92 6.62 -10.72
CA GLU A 82 9.74 6.49 -12.18
C GLU A 82 9.88 5.04 -12.65
N GLN A 83 10.39 4.16 -11.78
CA GLN A 83 10.54 2.73 -12.00
C GLN A 83 9.95 1.96 -10.81
N GLY A 84 9.39 0.80 -11.09
CA GLY A 84 8.91 -0.12 -10.06
C GLY A 84 10.07 -0.74 -9.28
N PRO A 85 9.82 -1.23 -8.04
CA PRO A 85 10.84 -1.95 -7.30
C PRO A 85 11.21 -3.24 -8.03
N THR A 86 12.50 -3.58 -7.99
CA THR A 86 13.01 -4.85 -8.51
C THR A 86 13.05 -5.87 -7.39
N GLU A 87 12.25 -6.93 -7.48
CA GLU A 87 12.32 -8.06 -6.57
C GLU A 87 13.49 -8.96 -6.97
N TRP A 88 14.42 -9.20 -6.04
CA TRP A 88 15.48 -10.20 -6.22
C TRP A 88 15.10 -11.47 -5.47
N ARG A 89 15.01 -12.60 -6.18
CA ARG A 89 14.69 -13.92 -5.61
C ARG A 89 15.93 -14.78 -5.65
N GLN A 90 16.27 -15.37 -4.51
CA GLN A 90 17.21 -16.48 -4.39
C GLN A 90 16.45 -17.79 -4.24
#